data_AF-K3WRV2-F1
#
_entry.id   AF-K3WRV2-F1
#
_cell.length_a   1.000
_cell.length_b   1.000
_cell.length_c   1.000
_cell.angle_alpha   90.00
_cell.angle_beta   90.00
_cell.angle_gamma   90.00
#
_symmetry.space_group_name_H-M   'P 1'
#
loop_
_entity.id
_entity.type
_entity.pdbx_description
1 polymer ?
#
loop_
_entity_poly.entity_id
_entity_poly.type
_entity_poly.pdbx_seq_one_letter_code
_entity_poly.pdbx_strand_id
1 'polypeptide(L)'
;MTKIIYVRQIGPVPASIRQQVRRNRVDLTVAVLLALYNWALWGFVSLLVLSQISGVVWDTTTSRFDVRYGQSPLFGTYAISGTNDEPYSDRMLLEVHVTAFYTNTCEVLAATLDAVFDACAALGYNVARDATLRIVDGVANDDVSLISTALPVLVMPYWDSALFAHYVIPGWDSSACAFQLSGKYDSQTHAVAFFYSVDRELRECKPIEWLQRPEGAWKHSWYEDTKAWRGIPASQRWIRRRQFDTLANRELDCAHNASACPDLSVAVISSKTLSIVISNGVRYGFFLYQYVSTRIAQSVYNLETFISNTTVVMLLFRWMRWKCPRWEHAGIGCLSSSRGFLFLPIILLPRLKYLLTAFFAVDCAFEGEQLALAESPFVVYPCIVEVVFYVKRVTDTFFGPTLLLFCLLHHQRMVLAQTTWFEFDGRINTAVASADVNALTLLDFVITDIALRINGNVKSMFAIKLAALALNALPLFCGATSTSRKSVGVMSAPVRDIEKTLETCTCCSGGLGRSSFMYEKPTTRLASGDGGSSSYPRALVLSSYELTRLGTKHERPSSFRVVLVHVRPNVDDGYEIVAPPAYYRLNDSRLRHIHF
;
A
#
# COMPACT_ATOMS: atom_id res chain seq x y z
N MET A 1 -36.85 12.62 43.09
CA MET A 1 -37.75 13.40 42.21
C MET A 1 -36.89 14.05 41.15
N THR A 2 -37.21 13.84 39.88
CA THR A 2 -36.38 14.35 38.78
C THR A 2 -37.04 15.60 38.21
N LYS A 3 -36.31 16.70 38.05
CA LYS A 3 -36.84 17.93 37.45
C LYS A 3 -36.45 17.98 35.98
N ILE A 4 -37.44 18.12 35.10
CA ILE A 4 -37.22 18.22 33.64
C ILE A 4 -37.62 19.63 33.19
N ILE A 5 -36.76 20.28 32.40
CA ILE A 5 -36.98 21.61 31.84
C ILE A 5 -37.42 21.49 30.37
N TYR A 6 -38.52 22.14 30.00
CA TYR A 6 -38.98 22.28 28.61
C TYR A 6 -39.06 23.76 28.18
N VAL A 7 -38.76 24.05 26.92
CA VAL A 7 -38.87 25.41 26.33
C VAL A 7 -39.81 25.37 25.11
N ARG A 8 -40.83 26.25 25.06
CA ARG A 8 -41.83 26.30 23.96
C ARG A 8 -41.93 27.72 23.36
N GLN A 9 -41.98 27.81 22.02
CA GLN A 9 -42.23 29.05 21.26
C GLN A 9 -43.71 29.13 20.82
N ILE A 10 -44.33 30.32 20.83
CA ILE A 10 -45.73 30.55 20.44
C ILE A 10 -45.81 31.73 19.43
N GLY A 11 -46.30 31.47 18.21
CA GLY A 11 -46.57 32.47 17.15
C GLY A 11 -47.26 31.85 15.91
N PRO A 12 -48.01 32.63 15.09
CA PRO A 12 -48.86 32.10 14.00
C PRO A 12 -48.06 31.68 12.75
N VAL A 13 -48.53 30.63 12.07
CA VAL A 13 -47.86 29.99 10.91
C VAL A 13 -48.63 30.27 9.61
N PRO A 14 -47.98 30.74 8.53
CA PRO A 14 -48.62 31.02 7.24
C PRO A 14 -48.91 29.75 6.40
N ALA A 15 -49.87 29.87 5.48
CA ALA A 15 -50.54 28.79 4.74
C ALA A 15 -49.69 28.12 3.62
N SER A 16 -48.60 27.44 3.96
CA SER A 16 -47.77 26.67 2.99
C SER A 16 -47.69 25.16 3.29
N ILE A 17 -48.79 24.55 3.75
CA ILE A 17 -48.80 23.19 4.33
C ILE A 17 -48.59 22.07 3.28
N ARG A 18 -48.95 22.28 2.00
CA ARG A 18 -48.79 21.23 0.96
C ARG A 18 -47.36 21.08 0.41
N GLN A 19 -46.52 22.11 0.49
CA GLN A 19 -45.11 22.00 0.11
C GLN A 19 -44.27 21.22 1.13
N GLN A 20 -44.78 21.01 2.34
CA GLN A 20 -44.01 20.50 3.47
C GLN A 20 -44.01 18.96 3.58
N VAL A 21 -45.07 18.28 3.14
CA VAL A 21 -45.12 16.80 3.09
C VAL A 21 -44.17 16.24 2.01
N ARG A 22 -44.00 16.95 0.87
CA ARG A 22 -42.98 16.58 -0.13
C ARG A 22 -41.55 16.78 0.39
N ARG A 23 -41.32 17.82 1.21
CA ARG A 23 -40.01 18.08 1.84
C ARG A 23 -39.64 16.96 2.82
N ASN A 24 -40.58 16.54 3.68
CA ASN A 24 -40.36 15.46 4.64
C ASN A 24 -40.01 14.10 3.99
N ARG A 25 -40.53 13.79 2.78
CA ARG A 25 -40.14 12.56 2.06
C ARG A 25 -38.71 12.63 1.51
N VAL A 26 -38.31 13.78 0.97
CA VAL A 26 -36.93 14.00 0.49
C VAL A 26 -35.95 13.94 1.66
N ASP A 27 -36.31 14.51 2.81
CA ASP A 27 -35.51 14.48 4.02
C ASP A 27 -35.33 13.06 4.56
N LEU A 28 -36.38 12.22 4.51
CA LEU A 28 -36.30 10.80 4.90
C LEU A 28 -35.40 10.00 3.96
N THR A 29 -35.53 10.16 2.64
CA THR A 29 -34.66 9.44 1.68
C THR A 29 -33.20 9.84 1.83
N VAL A 30 -32.92 11.12 2.07
CA VAL A 30 -31.55 11.61 2.32
C VAL A 30 -31.01 11.07 3.64
N ALA A 31 -31.83 11.04 4.70
CA ALA A 31 -31.44 10.48 5.99
C ALA A 31 -31.10 8.98 5.89
N VAL A 32 -31.92 8.20 5.18
CA VAL A 32 -31.67 6.77 4.93
C VAL A 32 -30.39 6.57 4.13
N LEU A 33 -30.15 7.36 3.07
CA LEU A 33 -28.92 7.27 2.27
C LEU A 33 -27.68 7.64 3.09
N LEU A 34 -27.74 8.67 3.93
CA LEU A 34 -26.64 9.06 4.82
C LEU A 34 -26.38 7.99 5.89
N ALA A 35 -27.45 7.39 6.44
CA ALA A 35 -27.31 6.28 7.37
C ALA A 35 -26.63 5.08 6.69
N LEU A 36 -27.11 4.64 5.51
CA LEU A 36 -26.50 3.56 4.75
C LEU A 36 -25.04 3.83 4.39
N TYR A 37 -24.72 5.07 3.98
CA TYR A 37 -23.35 5.51 3.72
C TYR A 37 -22.47 5.36 4.97
N ASN A 38 -22.91 5.88 6.12
CA ASN A 38 -22.16 5.78 7.36
C ASN A 38 -21.97 4.31 7.77
N TRP A 39 -23.00 3.47 7.65
CA TRP A 39 -22.91 2.04 7.94
C TRP A 39 -21.93 1.32 7.02
N ALA A 40 -21.98 1.58 5.71
CA ALA A 40 -21.06 1.00 4.75
C ALA A 40 -19.61 1.43 5.05
N LEU A 41 -19.41 2.71 5.36
CA LEU A 41 -18.11 3.25 5.73
C LEU A 41 -17.57 2.59 7.01
N TRP A 42 -18.40 2.41 8.02
CA TRP A 42 -18.02 1.74 9.26
C TRP A 42 -17.74 0.25 9.08
N GLY A 43 -18.56 -0.43 8.28
CA GLY A 43 -18.31 -1.82 7.90
C GLY A 43 -16.98 -1.95 7.16
N PHE A 44 -16.69 -1.02 6.26
CA PHE A 44 -15.42 -0.98 5.53
C PHE A 44 -14.23 -0.72 6.43
N VAL A 45 -14.26 0.31 7.28
CA VAL A 45 -13.18 0.59 8.26
C VAL A 45 -12.99 -0.60 9.21
N SER A 46 -14.07 -1.20 9.69
CA SER A 46 -13.99 -2.37 10.58
C SER A 46 -13.34 -3.56 9.87
N LEU A 47 -13.68 -3.81 8.61
CA LEU A 47 -13.06 -4.85 7.79
C LEU A 47 -11.56 -4.60 7.62
N LEU A 48 -11.16 -3.35 7.34
CA LEU A 48 -9.75 -2.98 7.21
C LEU A 48 -8.99 -3.17 8.54
N VAL A 49 -9.54 -2.73 9.67
CA VAL A 49 -8.88 -2.90 10.97
C VAL A 49 -8.83 -4.37 11.40
N LEU A 50 -9.91 -5.13 11.20
CA LEU A 50 -9.93 -6.56 11.50
C LEU A 50 -8.92 -7.33 10.63
N SER A 51 -8.65 -6.88 9.40
CA SER A 51 -7.60 -7.46 8.57
C SER A 51 -6.20 -7.35 9.20
N GLN A 52 -5.93 -6.31 10.00
CA GLN A 52 -4.66 -6.21 10.76
C GLN A 52 -4.56 -7.27 11.86
N ILE A 53 -5.69 -7.59 12.51
CA ILE A 53 -5.74 -8.63 13.56
C ILE A 53 -5.52 -9.99 12.92
N SER A 54 -6.09 -10.23 11.73
CA SER A 54 -5.77 -11.42 10.96
C SER A 54 -4.27 -11.54 10.67
N GLY A 55 -3.56 -10.42 10.50
CA GLY A 55 -2.10 -10.36 10.39
C GLY A 55 -1.31 -10.79 11.64
N VAL A 56 -1.95 -10.92 12.81
CA VAL A 56 -1.34 -11.59 13.98
C VAL A 56 -1.19 -13.08 13.74
N VAL A 57 -2.16 -13.67 13.02
CA VAL A 57 -2.20 -15.11 12.72
C VAL A 57 -1.51 -15.40 11.38
N TRP A 58 -1.58 -14.45 10.44
CA TRP A 58 -0.90 -14.46 9.15
C TRP A 58 0.27 -13.47 9.15
N ASP A 59 1.34 -13.82 9.85
CA ASP A 59 2.55 -13.01 9.98
C ASP A 59 3.45 -13.08 8.74
N THR A 60 3.28 -14.10 7.89
CA THR A 60 4.04 -14.25 6.64
C THR A 60 3.14 -14.26 5.41
N THR A 61 3.47 -13.43 4.42
CA THR A 61 2.95 -13.56 3.05
C THR A 61 4.08 -13.96 2.12
N THR A 62 3.93 -15.11 1.48
CA THR A 62 4.85 -15.57 0.43
C THR A 62 4.26 -15.19 -0.91
N SER A 63 4.82 -14.17 -1.58
CA SER A 63 4.50 -13.89 -2.97
C SER A 63 5.43 -14.70 -3.87
N ARG A 64 4.85 -15.39 -4.85
CA ARG A 64 5.61 -16.12 -5.88
C ARG A 64 5.40 -15.39 -7.19
N PHE A 65 6.48 -14.81 -7.71
CA PHE A 65 6.51 -14.19 -9.01
C PHE A 65 7.15 -15.17 -9.99
N ASP A 66 6.38 -15.59 -10.99
CA ASP A 66 6.86 -16.46 -12.08
C ASP A 66 6.88 -15.63 -13.35
N VAL A 67 8.07 -15.27 -13.80
CA VAL A 67 8.28 -14.65 -15.09
C VAL A 67 8.69 -15.73 -16.06
N ARG A 68 7.97 -15.83 -17.16
CA ARG A 68 8.30 -16.73 -18.25
C ARG A 68 8.33 -15.96 -19.55
N TYR A 69 9.53 -15.85 -20.13
CA TYR A 69 9.72 -15.36 -21.49
C TYR A 69 10.08 -16.53 -22.41
N GLY A 70 9.52 -16.47 -23.63
CA GLY A 70 9.70 -17.50 -24.64
C GLY A 70 8.88 -18.76 -24.46
N GLN A 71 9.33 -19.84 -25.08
CA GLN A 71 8.57 -21.08 -25.24
C GLN A 71 9.38 -22.28 -24.73
N SER A 72 8.70 -23.23 -24.08
CA SER A 72 9.38 -24.47 -23.69
C SER A 72 9.90 -25.19 -24.94
N PRO A 73 11.13 -25.78 -24.90
CA PRO A 73 11.65 -26.59 -25.99
C PRO A 73 10.70 -27.72 -26.44
N LEU A 74 9.82 -28.17 -25.54
CA LEU A 74 8.81 -29.19 -25.83
C LEU A 74 7.82 -28.81 -26.93
N PHE A 75 7.62 -27.52 -27.19
CA PHE A 75 6.70 -27.04 -28.22
C PHE A 75 7.41 -26.68 -29.53
N GLY A 76 8.71 -26.99 -29.63
CA GLY A 76 9.52 -26.70 -30.79
C GLY A 76 10.11 -25.30 -30.81
N THR A 77 10.74 -24.99 -31.94
CA THR A 77 11.49 -23.75 -32.16
C THR A 77 10.56 -22.63 -32.56
N TYR A 78 10.86 -21.41 -32.12
CA TYR A 78 10.09 -20.23 -32.49
C TYR A 78 11.03 -19.08 -32.89
N ALA A 79 10.49 -18.13 -33.64
CA ALA A 79 11.22 -16.91 -33.95
C ALA A 79 11.35 -16.08 -32.67
N ILE A 80 12.58 -15.85 -32.22
CA ILE A 80 12.84 -15.01 -31.05
C ILE A 80 12.47 -13.57 -31.45
N SER A 81 11.28 -13.12 -31.01
CA SER A 81 10.76 -11.78 -31.29
C SER A 81 11.59 -10.73 -30.57
N GLY A 82 12.05 -9.72 -31.31
CA GLY A 82 12.84 -8.60 -30.82
C GLY A 82 13.84 -8.11 -31.87
N THR A 83 13.71 -6.87 -32.31
CA THR A 83 14.83 -6.13 -32.92
C THR A 83 15.79 -5.75 -31.81
N ASN A 84 17.09 -5.58 -32.11
CA ASN A 84 18.14 -5.20 -31.16
C ASN A 84 17.95 -3.81 -30.50
N ASP A 85 16.74 -3.25 -30.60
CA ASP A 85 16.44 -1.84 -30.32
C ASP A 85 15.30 -1.69 -29.28
N GLU A 86 14.88 -2.76 -28.59
CA GLU A 86 13.95 -2.59 -27.47
C GLU A 86 14.68 -1.84 -26.34
N PRO A 87 14.33 -0.57 -26.06
CA PRO A 87 15.13 0.31 -25.22
C PRO A 87 15.17 -0.11 -23.73
N TYR A 88 14.47 -1.18 -23.36
CA TYR A 88 14.41 -1.72 -22.00
C TYR A 88 15.65 -2.54 -21.61
N SER A 89 16.33 -3.22 -22.53
CA SER A 89 17.59 -3.94 -22.22
C SER A 89 18.81 -3.03 -22.22
N ASP A 90 18.78 -1.97 -23.03
CA ASP A 90 19.97 -1.16 -23.36
C ASP A 90 20.10 0.11 -22.51
N ARG A 91 19.02 0.52 -21.82
CA ARG A 91 19.00 1.66 -20.91
C ARG A 91 18.74 1.27 -19.46
N MET A 92 19.33 0.15 -19.04
CA MET A 92 19.50 -0.08 -17.61
C MET A 92 20.45 0.99 -17.09
N LEU A 93 19.89 2.10 -16.60
CA LEU A 93 20.61 3.03 -15.73
C LEU A 93 21.13 2.18 -14.58
N LEU A 94 22.41 1.82 -14.66
CA LEU A 94 23.12 1.03 -13.66
C LEU A 94 22.89 1.67 -12.29
N GLU A 95 21.99 1.07 -11.54
CA GLU A 95 21.74 1.43 -10.15
C GLU A 95 23.04 1.24 -9.37
N VAL A 96 23.31 2.07 -8.36
CA VAL A 96 24.57 2.03 -7.58
C VAL A 96 24.88 0.61 -7.07
N HIS A 97 23.85 -0.15 -6.68
CA HIS A 97 23.99 -1.55 -6.26
C HIS A 97 24.44 -2.48 -7.39
N VAL A 98 23.96 -2.28 -8.60
CA VAL A 98 24.34 -3.09 -9.78
C VAL A 98 25.76 -2.72 -10.21
N THR A 99 26.15 -1.45 -10.17
CA THR A 99 27.55 -1.03 -10.38
C THR A 99 28.47 -1.63 -9.32
N ALA A 100 28.10 -1.59 -8.04
CA ALA A 100 28.88 -2.18 -6.96
C ALA A 100 29.02 -3.71 -7.13
N PHE A 101 27.94 -4.38 -7.53
CA PHE A 101 27.94 -5.81 -7.84
C PHE A 101 28.90 -6.16 -8.98
N TYR A 102 28.81 -5.44 -10.11
CA TYR A 102 29.71 -5.68 -11.24
C TYR A 102 31.15 -5.32 -10.90
N THR A 103 31.38 -4.27 -10.13
CA THR A 103 32.72 -3.89 -9.66
C THR A 103 33.32 -5.01 -8.82
N ASN A 104 32.57 -5.52 -7.83
CA ASN A 104 32.99 -6.66 -7.01
C ASN A 104 33.26 -7.90 -7.86
N THR A 105 32.34 -8.24 -8.77
CA THR A 105 32.50 -9.40 -9.65
C THR A 105 33.77 -9.27 -10.49
N CYS A 106 34.00 -8.13 -11.13
CA CYS A 106 35.19 -7.87 -11.94
C CYS A 106 36.48 -7.94 -11.11
N GLU A 107 36.49 -7.40 -9.89
CA GLU A 107 37.63 -7.48 -8.98
C GLU A 107 37.96 -8.93 -8.60
N VAL A 108 36.95 -9.70 -8.17
CA VAL A 108 37.15 -11.11 -7.80
C VAL A 108 37.55 -11.93 -9.02
N LEU A 109 36.95 -11.67 -10.18
CA LEU A 109 37.27 -12.35 -11.44
C LEU A 109 38.70 -12.08 -11.89
N ALA A 110 39.14 -10.82 -11.83
CA ALA A 110 40.52 -10.46 -12.13
C ALA A 110 41.51 -11.16 -11.19
N ALA A 111 41.17 -11.27 -9.89
CA ALA A 111 41.99 -11.97 -8.89
C ALA A 111 41.98 -13.50 -9.02
N THR A 112 40.98 -14.08 -9.69
CA THR A 112 40.79 -15.54 -9.81
C THR A 112 40.90 -16.05 -11.24
N LEU A 113 41.37 -15.21 -12.18
CA LEU A 113 41.33 -15.49 -13.61
C LEU A 113 42.09 -16.77 -13.99
N ASP A 114 43.26 -17.00 -13.40
CA ASP A 114 44.05 -18.21 -13.65
C ASP A 114 43.30 -19.48 -13.20
N ALA A 115 42.65 -19.44 -12.03
CA ALA A 115 41.85 -20.56 -11.52
C ALA A 115 40.62 -20.81 -12.40
N VAL A 116 40.02 -19.75 -12.96
CA VAL A 116 38.93 -19.87 -13.94
C VAL A 116 39.42 -20.54 -15.22
N PHE A 117 40.61 -20.18 -15.72
CA PHE A 117 41.21 -20.85 -16.87
C PHE A 117 41.53 -22.32 -16.60
N ASP A 118 42.08 -22.63 -15.43
CA ASP A 118 42.40 -24.00 -15.02
C ASP A 118 41.12 -24.83 -14.88
N ALA A 119 40.05 -24.27 -14.32
CA ALA A 119 38.74 -24.92 -14.26
C ALA A 119 38.19 -25.22 -15.67
N CYS A 120 38.25 -24.27 -16.60
CA CYS A 120 37.83 -24.49 -17.98
C CYS A 120 38.68 -25.54 -18.69
N ALA A 121 40.00 -25.56 -18.46
CA ALA A 121 40.87 -26.60 -19.00
C ALA A 121 40.54 -27.99 -18.43
N ALA A 122 40.23 -28.08 -17.12
CA ALA A 122 39.81 -29.31 -16.46
C ALA A 122 38.46 -29.85 -16.97
N LEU A 123 37.64 -28.99 -17.59
CA LEU A 123 36.40 -29.34 -18.28
C LEU A 123 36.59 -29.72 -19.75
N GLY A 124 37.83 -29.69 -20.25
CA GLY A 124 38.20 -30.05 -21.62
C GLY A 124 38.15 -28.91 -22.63
N TYR A 125 37.96 -27.66 -22.21
CA TYR A 125 37.98 -26.50 -23.12
C TYR A 125 39.40 -26.03 -23.42
N ASN A 126 39.66 -25.73 -24.69
CA ASN A 126 40.93 -25.13 -25.13
C ASN A 126 40.83 -23.59 -25.07
N VAL A 127 40.78 -23.04 -23.87
CA VAL A 127 40.55 -21.60 -23.63
C VAL A 127 41.70 -20.71 -24.08
N ALA A 128 41.36 -19.55 -24.63
CA ALA A 128 42.32 -18.52 -24.99
C ALA A 128 42.85 -17.82 -23.74
N ARG A 129 44.16 -17.93 -23.49
CA ARG A 129 44.86 -17.30 -22.34
C ARG A 129 45.51 -15.96 -22.70
N ASP A 130 45.42 -15.53 -23.96
CA ASP A 130 45.91 -14.23 -24.37
C ASP A 130 45.01 -13.10 -23.81
N ALA A 131 45.59 -11.95 -23.47
CA ALA A 131 44.86 -10.78 -22.96
C ALA A 131 44.08 -10.03 -24.06
N THR A 132 43.59 -10.78 -25.05
CA THR A 132 42.86 -10.28 -26.21
C THR A 132 41.58 -11.07 -26.36
N LEU A 133 40.45 -10.36 -26.29
CA LEU A 133 39.16 -10.99 -26.53
C LEU A 133 38.94 -11.10 -28.05
N ARG A 134 38.72 -12.32 -28.53
CA ARG A 134 38.43 -12.63 -29.93
C ARG A 134 36.93 -12.75 -30.10
N ILE A 135 36.34 -11.91 -30.95
CA ILE A 135 34.91 -11.91 -31.25
C ILE A 135 34.69 -12.03 -32.75
N VAL A 136 33.57 -12.61 -33.14
CA VAL A 136 33.13 -12.64 -34.54
C VAL A 136 31.91 -11.75 -34.66
N ASP A 137 31.98 -10.78 -35.56
CA ASP A 137 30.91 -9.79 -35.77
C ASP A 137 29.86 -10.36 -36.73
N GLY A 138 28.85 -11.00 -36.15
CA GLY A 138 27.73 -11.58 -36.90
C GLY A 138 27.96 -13.02 -37.36
N VAL A 139 26.86 -13.73 -37.65
CA VAL A 139 26.90 -15.19 -37.84
C VAL A 139 27.34 -15.60 -39.26
N ALA A 140 27.30 -14.68 -40.21
CA ALA A 140 27.78 -14.92 -41.57
C ALA A 140 29.23 -14.47 -41.80
N ASN A 141 29.88 -13.93 -40.77
CA ASN A 141 31.20 -13.35 -40.89
C ASN A 141 32.26 -14.37 -40.46
N ASP A 142 33.26 -14.61 -41.30
CA ASP A 142 34.39 -15.47 -40.96
C ASP A 142 35.53 -14.68 -40.32
N ASP A 143 35.41 -13.34 -40.28
CA ASP A 143 36.44 -12.46 -39.73
C ASP A 143 36.35 -12.39 -38.19
N VAL A 144 37.46 -12.74 -37.54
CA VAL A 144 37.64 -12.60 -36.09
C VAL A 144 38.22 -11.22 -35.78
N SER A 145 37.44 -10.40 -35.09
CA SER A 145 37.89 -9.13 -34.54
C SER A 145 38.58 -9.32 -33.19
N LEU A 146 39.67 -8.59 -32.98
CA LEU A 146 40.48 -8.62 -31.76
C LEU A 146 40.23 -7.36 -30.94
N ILE A 147 39.71 -7.54 -29.73
CA ILE A 147 39.62 -6.47 -28.74
C ILE A 147 40.83 -6.60 -27.82
N SER A 148 41.83 -5.76 -28.09
CA SER A 148 42.98 -5.59 -27.20
C SER A 148 42.57 -4.94 -25.88
N THR A 149 43.26 -5.23 -24.79
CA THR A 149 43.05 -4.62 -23.45
C THR A 149 41.69 -4.93 -22.79
N ALA A 150 41.10 -6.09 -23.10
CA ALA A 150 39.91 -6.59 -22.43
C ALA A 150 40.23 -7.83 -21.58
N LEU A 151 39.47 -8.05 -20.50
CA LEU A 151 39.48 -9.35 -19.84
C LEU A 151 39.01 -10.41 -20.85
N PRO A 152 39.62 -11.60 -20.89
CA PRO A 152 39.24 -12.69 -21.79
C PRO A 152 37.95 -13.39 -21.37
N VAL A 153 37.12 -12.73 -20.56
CA VAL A 153 35.84 -13.20 -20.06
C VAL A 153 34.75 -12.25 -20.56
N LEU A 154 33.86 -12.79 -21.38
CA LEU A 154 32.68 -12.08 -21.86
C LEU A 154 31.54 -12.25 -20.85
N VAL A 155 31.04 -11.14 -20.33
CA VAL A 155 29.74 -11.10 -19.65
C VAL A 155 28.67 -11.16 -20.74
N MET A 156 27.66 -12.00 -20.58
CA MET A 156 26.57 -12.14 -21.55
C MET A 156 25.30 -11.42 -21.04
N PRO A 157 25.23 -10.07 -21.12
CA PRO A 157 24.14 -9.30 -20.53
C PRO A 157 22.83 -9.42 -21.31
N TYR A 158 22.89 -9.72 -22.62
CA TYR A 158 21.74 -9.65 -23.53
C TYR A 158 20.60 -10.64 -23.19
N TRP A 159 20.88 -11.62 -22.32
CA TRP A 159 19.88 -12.60 -21.87
C TRP A 159 19.58 -12.54 -20.38
N ASP A 160 20.44 -11.88 -19.59
CA ASP A 160 20.38 -11.86 -18.14
C ASP A 160 20.92 -10.52 -17.61
N SER A 161 20.29 -9.37 -17.91
CA SER A 161 20.55 -8.07 -17.26
C SER A 161 20.25 -8.08 -15.74
N ALA A 162 20.48 -9.21 -15.07
CA ALA A 162 20.24 -9.50 -13.68
C ALA A 162 21.60 -9.75 -12.99
N LEU A 163 21.60 -9.68 -11.66
CA LEU A 163 22.72 -10.04 -10.77
C LEU A 163 23.29 -11.46 -10.98
N PHE A 164 22.78 -12.23 -11.93
CA PHE A 164 23.12 -13.65 -12.15
C PHE A 164 23.49 -13.92 -13.61
N ALA A 165 24.30 -13.04 -14.19
CA ALA A 165 24.76 -13.18 -15.58
C ALA A 165 25.54 -14.48 -15.81
N HIS A 166 25.47 -14.99 -17.03
CA HIS A 166 26.38 -16.04 -17.51
C HIS A 166 27.65 -15.41 -18.07
N TYR A 167 28.76 -16.13 -17.89
CA TYR A 167 30.09 -15.71 -18.33
C TYR A 167 30.62 -16.71 -19.35
N VAL A 168 31.42 -16.23 -20.30
CA VAL A 168 31.98 -17.05 -21.38
C VAL A 168 33.44 -16.71 -21.61
N ILE A 169 34.29 -17.73 -21.69
CA ILE A 169 35.67 -17.61 -22.17
C ILE A 169 35.78 -18.29 -23.53
N PRO A 170 36.11 -17.56 -24.60
CA PRO A 170 36.29 -18.15 -25.93
C PRO A 170 37.50 -19.08 -25.97
N GLY A 171 37.38 -20.16 -26.74
CA GLY A 171 38.46 -21.10 -27.02
C GLY A 171 39.15 -20.85 -28.35
N TRP A 172 40.31 -21.48 -28.53
CA TRP A 172 41.10 -21.45 -29.78
C TRP A 172 40.47 -22.25 -30.92
N ASP A 173 39.59 -23.18 -30.59
CA ASP A 173 39.02 -24.16 -31.50
C ASP A 173 37.53 -23.93 -31.74
N SER A 174 37.09 -22.67 -31.68
CA SER A 174 35.70 -22.26 -31.87
C SER A 174 34.72 -22.75 -30.80
N SER A 175 35.18 -23.53 -29.81
CA SER A 175 34.43 -23.81 -28.59
C SER A 175 34.52 -22.63 -27.62
N ALA A 176 33.76 -22.69 -26.53
CA ALA A 176 33.98 -21.80 -25.40
C ALA A 176 33.55 -22.45 -24.10
N CYS A 177 34.18 -22.00 -23.02
CA CYS A 177 33.80 -22.36 -21.67
C CYS A 177 32.74 -21.36 -21.18
N ALA A 178 31.48 -21.80 -21.03
CA ALA A 178 30.42 -20.99 -20.43
C ALA A 178 30.19 -21.44 -19.00
N PHE A 179 30.05 -20.49 -18.10
CA PHE A 179 30.01 -20.76 -16.68
C PHE A 179 29.18 -19.72 -15.93
N GLN A 180 28.82 -20.10 -14.71
CA GLN A 180 28.15 -19.25 -13.75
C GLN A 180 29.08 -19.03 -12.55
N LEU A 181 29.06 -17.82 -12.03
CA LEU A 181 29.81 -17.44 -10.83
C LEU A 181 28.84 -17.27 -9.66
N SER A 182 29.27 -17.63 -8.45
CA SER A 182 28.48 -17.37 -7.23
C SER A 182 29.36 -17.24 -5.97
N GLY A 183 28.75 -16.91 -4.84
CA GLY A 183 29.45 -16.78 -3.56
C GLY A 183 30.12 -15.42 -3.47
N LYS A 184 31.45 -15.37 -3.42
CA LYS A 184 32.24 -14.13 -3.29
C LYS A 184 32.08 -13.18 -4.48
N TYR A 185 31.77 -13.73 -5.67
CA TYR A 185 31.40 -12.94 -6.83
C TYR A 185 30.09 -12.16 -6.59
N ASP A 186 29.12 -12.79 -5.92
CA ASP A 186 27.81 -12.18 -5.69
C ASP A 186 27.81 -11.19 -4.51
N SER A 187 28.62 -11.47 -3.48
CA SER A 187 28.73 -10.63 -2.28
C SER A 187 30.13 -10.71 -1.68
N GLN A 188 30.67 -9.54 -1.33
CA GLN A 188 31.93 -9.42 -0.57
C GLN A 188 31.91 -10.14 0.78
N THR A 189 30.73 -10.39 1.34
CA THR A 189 30.57 -11.09 2.63
C THR A 189 30.83 -12.58 2.55
N HIS A 190 30.75 -13.18 1.35
CA HIS A 190 31.00 -14.61 1.19
C HIS A 190 32.51 -14.89 1.13
N ALA A 191 32.94 -15.89 1.90
CA ALA A 191 34.36 -16.25 1.97
C ALA A 191 34.86 -17.04 0.76
N VAL A 192 33.96 -17.71 0.03
CA VAL A 192 34.30 -18.66 -1.03
C VAL A 192 33.76 -18.19 -2.38
N ALA A 193 34.55 -18.34 -3.44
CA ALA A 193 34.18 -17.96 -4.80
C ALA A 193 33.93 -19.23 -5.61
N PHE A 194 32.70 -19.40 -6.08
CA PHE A 194 32.29 -20.61 -6.79
C PHE A 194 32.17 -20.36 -8.29
N PHE A 195 32.64 -21.36 -9.04
CA PHE A 195 32.49 -21.46 -10.48
C PHE A 195 31.72 -22.73 -10.81
N TYR A 196 30.68 -22.61 -11.65
CA TYR A 196 29.84 -23.72 -12.08
C TYR A 196 29.86 -23.81 -13.59
N SER A 197 30.18 -24.99 -14.13
CA SER A 197 30.15 -25.22 -15.57
C SER A 197 29.93 -26.70 -15.90
N VAL A 198 29.95 -27.02 -17.19
CA VAL A 198 29.65 -28.33 -17.75
C VAL A 198 30.82 -28.76 -18.63
N ASP A 199 31.14 -30.05 -18.59
CA ASP A 199 32.18 -30.66 -19.44
C ASP A 199 31.91 -30.35 -20.92
N ARG A 200 32.98 -30.07 -21.65
CA ARG A 200 32.91 -29.72 -23.07
C ARG A 200 32.18 -30.77 -23.89
N GLU A 201 32.54 -32.04 -23.74
CA GLU A 201 31.92 -33.14 -24.47
C GLU A 201 30.40 -33.16 -24.26
N LEU A 202 29.95 -32.99 -23.02
CA LEU A 202 28.53 -32.95 -22.71
C LEU A 202 27.85 -31.70 -23.28
N ARG A 203 28.49 -30.54 -23.18
CA ARG A 203 27.99 -29.28 -23.75
C ARG A 203 27.86 -29.36 -25.27
N GLU A 204 28.78 -30.00 -25.97
CA GLU A 204 28.78 -30.05 -27.42
C GLU A 204 27.84 -31.15 -27.95
N CYS A 205 27.77 -32.32 -27.29
CA CYS A 205 26.91 -33.43 -27.68
C CYS A 205 25.42 -33.19 -27.36
N LYS A 206 25.09 -32.52 -26.25
CA LYS A 206 23.68 -32.36 -25.85
C LYS A 206 22.85 -31.50 -26.79
N PRO A 207 23.33 -30.36 -27.29
CA PRO A 207 22.63 -29.60 -28.32
C PRO A 207 22.44 -30.40 -29.61
N ILE A 208 23.43 -31.20 -30.03
CA ILE A 208 23.29 -32.12 -31.17
C ILE A 208 22.15 -33.13 -30.93
N GLU A 209 22.11 -33.74 -29.74
CA GLU A 209 21.05 -34.68 -29.32
C GLU A 209 19.67 -34.01 -29.27
N TRP A 210 19.58 -32.82 -28.64
CA TRP A 210 18.34 -32.08 -28.46
C TRP A 210 17.80 -31.52 -29.78
N LEU A 211 18.68 -31.09 -30.68
CA LEU A 211 18.31 -30.60 -32.00
C LEU A 211 18.09 -31.74 -33.00
N GLN A 212 18.59 -32.95 -32.72
CA GLN A 212 18.68 -34.09 -33.64
C GLN A 212 19.35 -33.70 -34.97
N ARG A 213 20.42 -32.93 -34.88
CA ARG A 213 21.20 -32.45 -36.03
C ARG A 213 22.66 -32.78 -35.81
N PRO A 214 23.17 -33.93 -36.28
CA PRO A 214 24.59 -34.26 -36.13
C PRO A 214 25.49 -33.55 -37.14
N GLU A 215 24.91 -32.92 -38.17
CA GLU A 215 25.66 -32.27 -39.25
C GLU A 215 26.03 -30.81 -38.97
N GLY A 216 25.50 -30.21 -37.90
CA GLY A 216 25.86 -28.84 -37.53
C GLY A 216 27.24 -28.78 -36.89
N ALA A 217 27.80 -27.57 -36.85
CA ALA A 217 29.14 -27.32 -36.33
C ALA A 217 29.10 -26.25 -35.23
N TRP A 218 29.95 -26.41 -34.22
CA TRP A 218 30.21 -25.35 -33.26
C TRP A 218 31.12 -24.30 -33.91
N LYS A 219 30.65 -23.06 -33.97
CA LYS A 219 31.43 -21.90 -34.39
C LYS A 219 31.37 -20.85 -33.29
N HIS A 220 32.52 -20.36 -32.83
CA HIS A 220 32.63 -19.27 -31.87
C HIS A 220 31.65 -19.35 -30.68
N SER A 221 31.51 -20.53 -30.06
CA SER A 221 30.61 -20.81 -28.92
C SER A 221 29.13 -21.02 -29.23
N TRP A 222 28.71 -20.95 -30.50
CA TRP A 222 27.34 -21.20 -30.93
C TRP A 222 27.24 -22.39 -31.88
N TYR A 223 26.09 -23.06 -31.87
CA TYR A 223 25.84 -24.21 -32.71
C TYR A 223 25.13 -23.78 -34.00
N GLU A 224 25.79 -23.96 -35.14
CA GLU A 224 25.26 -23.63 -36.46
C GLU A 224 24.80 -24.90 -37.21
N ASP A 225 23.56 -24.87 -37.72
CA ASP A 225 23.08 -25.80 -38.75
C ASP A 225 22.45 -24.97 -39.88
N THR A 226 22.78 -25.33 -41.12
CA THR A 226 22.29 -24.70 -42.36
C THR A 226 20.85 -25.11 -42.70
N LYS A 227 20.32 -26.16 -42.06
CA LYS A 227 18.97 -26.66 -42.33
C LYS A 227 17.92 -26.05 -41.40
N ALA A 228 16.69 -25.89 -41.91
CA ALA A 228 15.54 -25.42 -41.13
C ALA A 228 15.27 -26.30 -39.91
N TRP A 229 15.08 -25.67 -38.74
CA TRP A 229 14.94 -26.38 -37.47
C TRP A 229 13.57 -27.08 -37.39
N ARG A 230 13.52 -28.28 -36.80
CA ARG A 230 12.25 -28.97 -36.50
C ARG A 230 12.21 -29.23 -35.00
N GLY A 231 11.08 -28.89 -34.37
CA GLY A 231 10.87 -29.06 -32.93
C GLY A 231 10.74 -30.53 -32.53
N ILE A 232 11.32 -30.90 -31.38
CA ILE A 232 11.36 -32.27 -30.84
C ILE A 232 11.26 -32.21 -29.31
N PRO A 233 10.63 -33.20 -28.63
CA PRO A 233 10.40 -33.13 -27.20
C PRO A 233 11.71 -33.37 -26.41
N ALA A 234 12.12 -32.37 -25.64
CA ALA A 234 13.16 -32.47 -24.63
C ALA A 234 12.78 -33.49 -23.55
N SER A 235 13.43 -34.66 -23.56
CA SER A 235 13.50 -35.47 -22.34
C SER A 235 14.45 -34.76 -21.37
N GLN A 236 13.93 -34.27 -20.24
CA GLN A 236 14.71 -33.64 -19.18
C GLN A 236 15.62 -34.69 -18.52
N ARG A 237 16.83 -34.88 -19.06
CA ARG A 237 17.94 -35.44 -18.29
C ARG A 237 18.82 -34.28 -17.83
N TRP A 238 18.97 -34.17 -16.51
CA TRP A 238 19.79 -33.17 -15.84
C TRP A 238 21.22 -33.22 -16.38
N ILE A 239 21.71 -32.09 -16.91
CA ILE A 239 23.13 -31.92 -17.23
C ILE A 239 23.85 -31.79 -15.89
N ARG A 240 24.75 -32.73 -15.59
CA ARG A 240 25.58 -32.67 -14.39
C ARG A 240 26.53 -31.48 -14.54
N ARG A 241 26.49 -30.57 -13.57
CA ARG A 241 27.43 -29.45 -13.46
C ARG A 241 28.58 -29.87 -12.56
N ARG A 242 29.78 -29.39 -12.87
CA ARG A 242 30.96 -29.49 -12.01
C ARG A 242 31.15 -28.14 -11.33
N GLN A 243 31.61 -28.18 -10.08
CA GLN A 243 31.78 -27.00 -9.24
C GLN A 243 33.24 -26.85 -8.85
N PHE A 244 33.74 -25.62 -8.90
CA PHE A 244 35.12 -25.29 -8.56
C PHE A 244 35.13 -24.15 -7.53
N ASP A 245 36.05 -24.22 -6.59
CA ASP A 245 36.42 -23.12 -5.70
C ASP A 245 37.60 -22.40 -6.34
N THR A 246 37.34 -21.22 -6.91
CA THR A 246 38.34 -20.47 -7.69
C THR A 246 39.34 -19.73 -6.82
N LEU A 247 39.03 -19.48 -5.54
CA LEU A 247 40.02 -18.94 -4.59
C LEU A 247 41.01 -20.00 -4.15
N ALA A 248 40.53 -21.23 -3.93
CA ALA A 248 41.39 -22.36 -3.56
C ALA A 248 41.96 -23.12 -4.78
N ASN A 249 41.61 -22.71 -6.00
CA ASN A 249 41.93 -23.37 -7.27
C ASN A 249 41.74 -24.90 -7.22
N ARG A 250 40.57 -25.35 -6.77
CA ARG A 250 40.26 -26.79 -6.65
C ARG A 250 38.84 -27.12 -7.08
N GLU A 251 38.66 -28.30 -7.63
CA GLU A 251 37.34 -28.84 -7.91
C GLU A 251 36.68 -29.37 -6.61
N LEU A 252 35.37 -29.18 -6.50
CA LEU A 252 34.54 -29.68 -5.43
C LEU A 252 33.71 -30.87 -5.94
N ASP A 253 33.89 -32.05 -5.35
CA ASP A 253 33.13 -33.24 -5.72
C ASP A 253 31.79 -33.32 -4.98
N CYS A 254 30.81 -32.60 -5.50
CA CYS A 254 29.46 -32.56 -4.94
C CYS A 254 28.67 -33.86 -5.12
N ALA A 255 29.12 -34.77 -5.98
CA ALA A 255 28.36 -36.00 -6.23
C ALA A 255 28.62 -37.06 -5.16
N HIS A 256 29.86 -37.15 -4.69
CA HIS A 256 30.24 -38.11 -3.65
C HIS A 256 30.23 -37.48 -2.25
N ASN A 257 30.44 -36.16 -2.15
CA ASN A 257 30.49 -35.48 -0.87
C ASN A 257 29.60 -34.22 -0.86
N ALA A 258 28.30 -34.43 -0.68
CA ALA A 258 27.32 -33.34 -0.56
C ALA A 258 27.68 -32.32 0.54
N SER A 259 28.39 -32.73 1.60
CA SER A 259 28.82 -31.81 2.68
C SER A 259 29.96 -30.88 2.30
N ALA A 260 30.74 -31.21 1.25
CA ALA A 260 31.82 -30.37 0.74
C ALA A 260 31.31 -29.24 -0.16
N CYS A 261 30.07 -29.32 -0.63
CA CYS A 261 29.44 -28.30 -1.45
C CYS A 261 28.41 -27.57 -0.59
N PRO A 262 28.70 -26.33 -0.18
CA PRO A 262 27.73 -25.58 0.60
C PRO A 262 26.47 -25.40 -0.23
N ASP A 263 25.36 -25.89 0.32
CA ASP A 263 24.03 -25.64 -0.19
C ASP A 263 23.79 -24.14 0.01
N LEU A 264 24.06 -23.34 -1.02
CA LEU A 264 23.90 -21.88 -0.98
C LEU A 264 22.41 -21.55 -0.99
N SER A 265 21.70 -22.00 0.03
CA SER A 265 20.36 -21.58 0.40
C SER A 265 20.49 -20.22 1.08
N VAL A 266 20.78 -19.20 0.27
CA VAL A 266 20.70 -17.81 0.70
C VAL A 266 19.28 -17.60 1.21
N ALA A 267 19.16 -17.33 2.50
CA ALA A 267 17.90 -17.08 3.16
C ALA A 267 17.21 -15.87 2.52
N VAL A 268 15.92 -16.05 2.22
CA VAL A 268 14.87 -15.05 1.90
C VAL A 268 14.62 -14.69 0.41
N ILE A 269 15.40 -15.15 -0.57
CA ILE A 269 14.97 -15.13 -1.98
C ILE A 269 15.40 -16.43 -2.65
N SER A 270 14.56 -17.48 -2.60
CA SER A 270 14.77 -18.61 -3.51
C SER A 270 14.36 -18.15 -4.91
N SER A 271 15.33 -17.59 -5.64
CA SER A 271 15.21 -17.35 -7.08
C SER A 271 15.65 -18.60 -7.83
N LYS A 272 14.70 -19.33 -8.43
CA LYS A 272 15.05 -20.35 -9.43
C LYS A 272 15.07 -19.69 -10.79
N THR A 273 16.26 -19.58 -11.36
CA THR A 273 16.46 -19.11 -12.72
C THR A 273 16.74 -20.31 -13.61
N LEU A 274 15.97 -20.43 -14.69
CA LEU A 274 16.20 -21.38 -15.77
C LEU A 274 16.25 -20.56 -17.05
N SER A 275 17.44 -20.40 -17.61
CA SER A 275 17.65 -19.77 -18.91
C SER A 275 18.15 -20.85 -19.88
N ILE A 276 17.45 -21.01 -21.00
CA ILE A 276 17.84 -21.86 -22.12
C ILE A 276 17.78 -20.99 -23.36
N VAL A 277 18.92 -20.77 -23.99
CA VAL A 277 19.02 -20.06 -25.27
C VAL A 277 19.82 -20.88 -26.24
N ILE A 278 19.20 -21.26 -27.36
CA ILE A 278 19.83 -21.92 -28.48
C ILE A 278 19.25 -21.25 -29.73
N SER A 279 20.04 -20.51 -30.48
CA SER A 279 19.57 -19.83 -31.70
C SER A 279 20.58 -19.98 -32.82
N ASN A 280 20.11 -20.09 -34.06
CA ASN A 280 20.97 -19.93 -35.24
C ASN A 280 21.27 -18.45 -35.53
N GLY A 281 22.04 -18.21 -36.60
CA GLY A 281 22.37 -16.87 -37.07
C GLY A 281 21.22 -16.01 -37.57
N VAL A 282 20.04 -16.60 -37.73
CA VAL A 282 18.80 -15.92 -38.12
C VAL A 282 17.87 -15.73 -36.91
N ARG A 283 18.38 -15.89 -35.68
CA ARG A 283 17.63 -15.80 -34.40
C ARG A 283 16.43 -16.76 -34.30
N TYR A 284 16.52 -17.88 -35.00
CA TYR A 284 15.55 -18.95 -34.93
C TYR A 284 16.06 -20.04 -34.00
N GLY A 285 15.25 -20.43 -33.01
CA GLY A 285 15.62 -21.53 -32.14
C GLY A 285 14.78 -21.67 -30.87
N PHE A 286 15.42 -22.07 -29.77
CA PHE A 286 14.84 -22.24 -28.45
C PHE A 286 15.25 -21.07 -27.55
N PHE A 287 14.26 -20.40 -26.98
CA PHE A 287 14.48 -19.42 -25.93
C PHE A 287 13.44 -19.67 -24.84
N LEU A 288 13.93 -19.98 -23.64
CA LEU A 288 13.12 -20.09 -22.43
C LEU A 288 13.90 -19.40 -21.32
N TYR A 289 13.36 -18.28 -20.87
CA TYR A 289 13.78 -17.69 -19.61
C TYR A 289 12.65 -17.86 -18.61
N GLN A 290 12.90 -18.59 -17.54
CA GLN A 290 12.00 -18.74 -16.42
C GLN A 290 12.69 -18.23 -15.16
N TYR A 291 12.07 -17.26 -14.51
CA TYR A 291 12.52 -16.68 -13.26
C TYR A 291 11.40 -16.84 -12.23
N VAL A 292 11.62 -17.71 -11.26
CA VAL A 292 10.72 -17.88 -10.12
C VAL A 292 11.35 -17.20 -8.93
N SER A 293 10.86 -16.02 -8.56
CA SER A 293 11.22 -15.36 -7.29
C SER A 293 10.17 -15.68 -6.25
N THR A 294 10.61 -16.24 -5.14
CA THR A 294 9.79 -16.33 -3.93
C THR A 294 10.24 -15.23 -2.98
N ARG A 295 9.31 -14.35 -2.63
CA ARG A 295 9.54 -13.26 -1.68
C ARG A 295 8.68 -13.53 -0.46
N ILE A 296 9.33 -13.53 0.70
CA ILE A 296 8.63 -13.72 1.98
C ILE A 296 8.59 -12.37 2.65
N ALA A 297 7.42 -11.73 2.64
CA ALA A 297 7.15 -10.56 3.46
C ALA A 297 6.71 -11.05 4.84
N GLN A 298 7.58 -10.87 5.85
CA GLN A 298 7.24 -11.14 7.23
C GLN A 298 6.85 -9.83 7.92
N SER A 299 5.61 -9.75 8.38
CA SER A 299 5.14 -8.68 9.25
C SER A 299 5.53 -9.00 10.69
N VAL A 300 6.58 -8.36 11.20
CA VAL A 300 6.94 -8.49 12.62
C VAL A 300 5.92 -7.74 13.46
N TYR A 301 5.01 -8.49 14.09
CA TYR A 301 3.95 -7.94 14.93
C TYR A 301 4.50 -7.52 16.31
N ASN A 302 5.10 -6.33 16.37
CA ASN A 302 5.67 -5.78 17.59
C ASN A 302 4.61 -5.31 18.60
N LEU A 303 5.02 -5.11 19.86
CA LEU A 303 4.17 -4.58 20.93
C LEU A 303 3.50 -3.25 20.54
N GLU A 304 4.19 -2.39 19.80
CA GLU A 304 3.64 -1.13 19.29
C GLU A 304 2.45 -1.36 18.35
N THR A 305 2.58 -2.34 17.45
CA THR A 305 1.50 -2.78 16.56
C THR A 305 0.32 -3.33 17.35
N PHE A 306 0.59 -4.12 18.39
CA PHE A 306 -0.45 -4.65 19.28
C PHE A 306 -1.23 -3.53 19.97
N ILE A 307 -0.53 -2.55 20.56
CA ILE A 307 -1.16 -1.42 21.26
C ILE A 307 -1.98 -0.58 20.27
N SER A 308 -1.41 -0.24 19.12
CA SER A 308 -2.09 0.49 18.03
C SER A 308 -3.41 -0.18 17.66
N ASN A 309 -3.36 -1.45 17.27
CA ASN A 309 -4.53 -2.19 16.80
C ASN A 309 -5.57 -2.34 17.93
N THR A 310 -5.13 -2.62 19.16
CA THR A 310 -6.03 -2.74 20.32
C THR A 310 -6.78 -1.43 20.58
N THR A 311 -6.12 -0.28 20.44
CA THR A 311 -6.77 1.02 20.66
C THR A 311 -7.78 1.36 19.57
N VAL A 312 -7.48 1.04 18.30
CA VAL A 312 -8.44 1.20 17.20
C VAL A 312 -9.65 0.27 17.39
N VAL A 313 -9.44 -0.98 17.79
CA VAL A 313 -10.52 -1.93 18.10
C VAL A 313 -11.38 -1.45 19.26
N MET A 314 -10.77 -0.93 20.34
CA MET A 314 -11.51 -0.36 21.46
C MET A 314 -12.33 0.87 21.04
N LEU A 315 -11.83 1.71 20.14
CA LEU A 315 -12.57 2.82 19.56
C LEU A 315 -13.76 2.34 18.73
N LEU A 316 -13.56 1.33 17.87
CA LEU A 316 -14.63 0.70 17.08
C LEU A 316 -15.70 0.05 17.96
N PHE A 317 -15.29 -0.67 19.00
CA PHE A 317 -16.21 -1.30 19.94
C PHE A 317 -17.02 -0.26 20.71
N ARG A 318 -16.37 0.84 21.15
CA ARG A 318 -17.05 1.94 21.83
C ARG A 318 -18.06 2.64 20.92
N TRP A 319 -17.77 2.77 19.63
CA TRP A 319 -18.72 3.24 18.64
C TRP A 319 -19.92 2.29 18.50
N MET A 320 -19.69 1.00 18.28
CA MET A 320 -20.76 0.00 18.14
C MET A 320 -21.65 -0.12 19.38
N ARG A 321 -21.05 0.01 20.57
CA ARG A 321 -21.78 -0.10 21.85
C ARG A 321 -22.64 1.13 22.14
N TRP A 322 -22.46 2.25 21.42
CA TRP A 322 -23.31 3.42 21.60
C TRP A 322 -24.71 3.15 21.06
N LYS A 323 -25.58 2.61 21.93
CA LYS A 323 -27.02 2.43 21.70
C LYS A 323 -27.72 3.80 21.63
N CYS A 324 -27.37 4.63 20.66
CA CYS A 324 -28.14 5.82 20.36
C CYS A 324 -29.37 5.36 19.56
N PRO A 325 -30.61 5.64 19.96
CA PRO A 325 -31.80 5.22 19.22
C PRO A 325 -31.95 5.89 17.83
N ARG A 326 -31.05 6.81 17.45
CA ARG A 326 -31.04 7.51 16.16
C ARG A 326 -29.68 7.34 15.47
N TRP A 327 -29.53 6.23 14.74
CA TRP A 327 -28.27 5.79 14.09
C TRP A 327 -27.84 6.65 12.90
N GLU A 328 -28.78 7.38 12.30
CA GLU A 328 -28.54 8.29 11.18
C GLU A 328 -27.54 9.43 11.49
N HIS A 329 -27.20 9.63 12.77
CA HIS A 329 -26.29 10.69 13.25
C HIS A 329 -24.95 10.18 13.81
N ALA A 330 -24.67 8.88 13.76
CA ALA A 330 -23.45 8.27 14.34
C ALA A 330 -22.26 8.26 13.36
N GLY A 331 -21.91 9.43 12.81
CA GLY A 331 -20.73 9.61 11.94
C GLY A 331 -19.39 9.48 12.68
N ILE A 332 -18.29 9.33 11.93
CA ILE A 332 -16.90 9.36 12.40
C ILE A 332 -16.58 10.64 13.17
N GLY A 333 -17.22 11.76 12.83
CA GLY A 333 -17.10 13.04 13.50
C GLY A 333 -17.44 12.95 14.99
N CYS A 334 -18.41 12.11 15.37
CA CYS A 334 -18.80 11.87 16.77
C CYS A 334 -17.75 11.07 17.57
N LEU A 335 -16.76 10.45 16.91
CA LEU A 335 -15.61 9.86 17.59
C LEU A 335 -14.44 10.81 17.69
N SER A 336 -14.30 11.71 16.71
CA SER A 336 -13.23 12.71 16.67
C SER A 336 -13.22 13.62 17.91
N SER A 337 -14.37 13.79 18.55
CA SER A 337 -14.56 14.56 19.78
C SER A 337 -14.55 13.72 21.06
N SER A 338 -14.30 12.41 20.97
CA SER A 338 -14.10 11.58 22.16
C SER A 338 -12.70 11.80 22.76
N ARG A 339 -12.59 11.77 24.09
CA ARG A 339 -11.29 11.87 24.78
C ARG A 339 -10.28 10.80 24.33
N GLY A 340 -10.75 9.62 23.93
CA GLY A 340 -9.88 8.56 23.41
C GLY A 340 -9.25 8.92 22.07
N PHE A 341 -9.98 9.63 21.21
CA PHE A 341 -9.48 10.05 19.90
C PHE A 341 -8.43 11.16 19.99
N LEU A 342 -8.46 11.98 21.05
CA LEU A 342 -7.42 12.98 21.32
C LEU A 342 -6.04 12.34 21.55
N PHE A 343 -5.98 11.13 22.13
CA PHE A 343 -4.73 10.41 22.37
C PHE A 343 -4.33 9.50 21.19
N LEU A 344 -5.23 9.25 20.24
CA LEU A 344 -4.96 8.36 19.11
C LEU A 344 -3.70 8.77 18.32
N PRO A 345 -3.47 10.05 17.95
CA PRO A 345 -2.23 10.44 17.27
C PRO A 345 -0.97 10.19 18.09
N ILE A 346 -1.03 10.33 19.42
CA ILE A 346 0.10 10.07 20.32
C ILE A 346 0.40 8.57 20.38
N ILE A 347 -0.65 7.74 20.43
CA ILE A 347 -0.54 6.28 20.46
C ILE A 347 -0.03 5.73 19.12
N LEU A 348 -0.41 6.35 18.00
CA LEU A 348 0.04 5.97 16.65
C LEU A 348 1.45 6.49 16.31
N LEU A 349 1.99 7.43 17.09
CA LEU A 349 3.27 8.09 16.83
C LEU A 349 4.45 7.12 16.65
N PRO A 350 4.60 6.04 17.46
CA PRO A 350 5.67 5.05 17.26
C PRO A 350 5.61 4.37 15.88
N ARG A 351 4.41 4.13 15.35
CA ARG A 351 4.20 3.49 14.04
C ARG A 351 4.17 4.47 12.88
N LEU A 352 4.06 5.78 13.14
CA LEU A 352 3.86 6.79 12.11
C LEU A 352 4.87 6.71 10.96
N LYS A 353 6.12 6.32 11.26
CA LYS A 353 7.16 6.10 10.25
C LYS A 353 6.71 5.08 9.20
N TYR A 354 6.33 3.89 9.66
CA TYR A 354 5.90 2.79 8.79
C TYR A 354 4.57 3.10 8.10
N LEU A 355 3.66 3.81 8.78
CA LEU A 355 2.40 4.27 8.20
C LEU A 355 2.65 5.21 7.01
N LEU A 356 3.57 6.18 7.16
CA LEU A 356 3.94 7.09 6.09
C LEU A 356 4.67 6.37 4.96
N THR A 357 5.59 5.43 5.25
CA THR A 357 6.24 4.62 4.22
C THR A 357 5.23 3.85 3.38
N ALA A 358 4.31 3.12 4.03
CA ALA A 358 3.28 2.35 3.33
C ALA A 358 2.32 3.25 2.54
N PHE A 359 1.95 4.40 3.10
CA PHE A 359 1.09 5.39 2.45
C PHE A 359 1.75 5.99 1.19
N PHE A 360 3.02 6.38 1.26
CA PHE A 360 3.72 6.91 0.10
C PHE A 360 4.05 5.84 -0.95
N ALA A 361 4.10 4.55 -0.59
CA ALA A 361 4.29 3.46 -1.53
C ALA A 361 2.99 2.95 -2.21
N VAL A 362 1.81 3.45 -1.82
CA VAL A 362 0.52 2.80 -2.12
C VAL A 362 0.09 2.73 -3.59
N ASP A 363 0.53 3.67 -4.43
CA ASP A 363 -0.04 3.95 -5.76
C ASP A 363 0.88 3.58 -6.92
N CYS A 364 2.15 3.29 -6.64
CA CYS A 364 3.17 3.00 -7.62
C CYS A 364 3.36 1.48 -7.77
N ALA A 365 3.55 1.02 -8.99
CA ALA A 365 3.91 -0.37 -9.28
C ALA A 365 5.42 -0.54 -9.14
N PHE A 366 5.91 -0.84 -7.94
CA PHE A 366 7.34 -0.96 -7.68
C PHE A 366 7.97 -2.25 -8.24
N GLU A 367 9.27 -2.24 -8.47
CA GLU A 367 10.13 -3.43 -8.52
C GLU A 367 11.06 -3.44 -7.30
N GLY A 368 11.80 -4.52 -7.06
CA GLY A 368 12.74 -4.61 -5.91
C GLY A 368 12.05 -4.78 -4.54
N GLU A 369 12.69 -4.29 -3.47
CA GLU A 369 12.24 -4.47 -2.08
C GLU A 369 10.90 -3.79 -1.76
N GLN A 370 10.64 -2.60 -2.33
CA GLN A 370 9.40 -1.85 -2.08
C GLN A 370 8.15 -2.53 -2.66
N LEU A 371 8.32 -3.41 -3.64
CA LEU A 371 7.22 -4.19 -4.20
C LEU A 371 6.54 -5.06 -3.13
N ALA A 372 7.31 -5.68 -2.22
CA ALA A 372 6.74 -6.52 -1.17
C ALA A 372 5.81 -5.73 -0.23
N LEU A 373 6.17 -4.47 0.08
CA LEU A 373 5.34 -3.57 0.86
C LEU A 373 4.09 -3.15 0.07
N ALA A 374 4.24 -2.74 -1.18
CA ALA A 374 3.14 -2.30 -2.04
C ALA A 374 2.19 -3.45 -2.42
N GLU A 375 2.64 -4.70 -2.41
CA GLU A 375 1.81 -5.89 -2.69
C GLU A 375 1.05 -6.43 -1.48
N SER A 376 1.27 -5.87 -0.29
CA SER A 376 0.70 -6.38 0.95
C SER A 376 -0.54 -5.58 1.36
N PRO A 377 -1.76 -5.89 0.85
CA PRO A 377 -2.97 -5.10 1.12
C PRO A 377 -3.32 -5.04 2.61
N PHE A 378 -2.99 -6.09 3.36
CA PHE A 378 -3.19 -6.19 4.80
C PHE A 378 -2.29 -5.24 5.61
N VAL A 379 -1.18 -4.78 5.03
CA VAL A 379 -0.34 -3.71 5.60
C VAL A 379 -0.83 -2.36 5.09
N VAL A 380 -1.04 -2.23 3.79
CA VAL A 380 -1.27 -0.96 3.11
C VAL A 380 -2.61 -0.33 3.46
N TYR A 381 -3.73 -1.07 3.38
CA TYR A 381 -5.05 -0.47 3.63
C TYR A 381 -5.23 0.04 5.06
N PRO A 382 -4.80 -0.70 6.09
CA PRO A 382 -4.89 -0.17 7.43
C PRO A 382 -3.97 1.02 7.66
N CYS A 383 -2.79 1.06 7.02
CA CYS A 383 -1.93 2.25 7.05
C CYS A 383 -2.62 3.47 6.45
N ILE A 384 -3.34 3.32 5.32
CA ILE A 384 -4.14 4.41 4.74
C ILE A 384 -5.17 4.92 5.75
N VAL A 385 -5.93 4.02 6.38
CA VAL A 385 -6.95 4.38 7.38
C VAL A 385 -6.34 5.17 8.53
N GLU A 386 -5.23 4.68 9.09
CA GLU A 386 -4.54 5.32 10.21
C GLU A 386 -3.96 6.70 9.83
N VAL A 387 -3.39 6.84 8.63
CA VAL A 387 -2.91 8.14 8.12
C VAL A 387 -4.06 9.12 7.95
N VAL A 388 -5.20 8.69 7.40
CA VAL A 388 -6.38 9.55 7.26
C VAL A 388 -6.91 9.94 8.65
N PHE A 389 -6.90 9.05 9.64
CA PHE A 389 -7.24 9.40 11.03
C PHE A 389 -6.26 10.40 11.68
N TYR A 390 -4.99 10.37 11.28
CA TYR A 390 -3.96 11.27 11.80
C TYR A 390 -4.19 12.73 11.41
N VAL A 391 -4.82 12.98 10.25
CA VAL A 391 -5.26 14.32 9.82
C VAL A 391 -6.42 14.77 10.72
N LYS A 392 -6.09 15.44 11.84
CA LYS A 392 -7.03 15.85 12.90
C LYS A 392 -8.34 16.43 12.34
N ARG A 393 -9.46 15.99 12.92
CA ARG A 393 -10.84 16.44 12.60
C ARG A 393 -11.25 16.17 11.15
N VAL A 394 -11.14 14.91 10.73
CA VAL A 394 -11.72 14.50 9.45
C VAL A 394 -13.23 14.69 9.50
N THR A 395 -13.74 15.51 8.59
CA THR A 395 -15.19 15.60 8.40
C THR A 395 -15.72 14.31 7.81
N ASP A 396 -16.86 13.84 8.30
CA ASP A 396 -17.57 12.66 7.78
C ASP A 396 -17.72 12.68 6.25
N THR A 397 -17.84 13.88 5.68
CA THR A 397 -18.06 14.09 4.24
C THR A 397 -16.86 13.70 3.37
N PHE A 398 -15.62 13.90 3.83
CA PHE A 398 -14.41 13.65 3.01
C PHE A 398 -13.64 12.40 3.42
N PHE A 399 -13.87 11.85 4.62
CA PHE A 399 -13.18 10.64 5.09
C PHE A 399 -13.38 9.47 4.11
N GLY A 400 -14.64 9.11 3.83
CA GLY A 400 -14.95 7.96 2.99
C GLY A 400 -14.45 8.08 1.55
N PRO A 401 -14.70 9.21 0.83
CA PRO A 401 -14.16 9.40 -0.51
C PRO A 401 -12.64 9.36 -0.57
N THR A 402 -11.95 9.91 0.43
CA THR A 402 -10.48 9.90 0.49
C THR A 402 -9.94 8.49 0.68
N LEU A 403 -10.54 7.74 1.61
CA LEU A 403 -10.17 6.36 1.84
C LEU A 403 -10.42 5.49 0.60
N LEU A 404 -11.59 5.64 -0.04
CA LEU A 404 -11.92 4.96 -1.29
C LEU A 404 -10.92 5.31 -2.39
N LEU A 405 -10.56 6.59 -2.54
CA LEU A 405 -9.59 7.04 -3.54
C LEU A 405 -8.25 6.33 -3.36
N PHE A 406 -7.70 6.28 -2.15
CA PHE A 406 -6.41 5.60 -1.90
C PHE A 406 -6.50 4.09 -2.09
N CYS A 407 -7.61 3.46 -1.70
CA CYS A 407 -7.83 2.04 -1.99
C CYS A 407 -7.92 1.76 -3.50
N LEU A 408 -8.56 2.65 -4.27
CA LEU A 408 -8.64 2.55 -5.72
C LEU A 408 -7.28 2.79 -6.39
N LEU A 409 -6.50 3.77 -5.93
CA LEU A 409 -5.13 4.01 -6.40
C LEU A 409 -4.26 2.76 -6.20
N HIS A 410 -4.35 2.14 -5.02
CA HIS A 410 -3.65 0.89 -4.75
C HIS A 410 -4.11 -0.28 -5.63
N HIS A 411 -5.42 -0.46 -5.76
CA HIS A 411 -5.99 -1.55 -6.53
C HIS A 411 -5.71 -1.42 -8.04
N GLN A 412 -5.74 -0.19 -8.55
CA GLN A 412 -5.53 0.12 -9.97
C GLN A 412 -4.07 0.48 -10.29
N ARG A 413 -3.11 0.32 -9.37
CA ARG A 413 -1.71 0.72 -9.59
C ARG A 413 -1.08 0.16 -10.86
N MET A 414 -1.42 -1.08 -11.24
CA MET A 414 -0.89 -1.72 -12.45
C MET A 414 -1.47 -1.10 -13.71
N VAL A 415 -2.75 -0.71 -13.67
CA VAL A 415 -3.42 -0.01 -14.77
C VAL A 415 -2.89 1.42 -14.88
N LEU A 416 -2.74 2.11 -13.74
CA LEU A 416 -2.17 3.46 -13.67
C LEU A 416 -0.72 3.51 -14.18
N ALA A 417 0.06 2.46 -13.91
CA ALA A 417 1.41 2.29 -14.43
C ALA A 417 1.43 2.17 -15.97
N GLN A 418 0.39 1.64 -16.59
CA GLN A 418 0.31 1.43 -18.04
C GLN A 418 -0.33 2.59 -18.80
N THR A 419 -1.03 3.51 -18.11
CA THR A 419 -1.87 4.49 -18.80
C THR A 419 -1.10 5.66 -19.42
N THR A 420 0.21 5.81 -19.19
CA THR A 420 1.04 6.99 -19.56
C THR A 420 0.45 8.34 -19.10
N TRP A 421 -0.58 8.32 -18.25
CA TRP A 421 -1.23 9.53 -17.73
C TRP A 421 -0.39 10.25 -16.67
N PHE A 422 0.58 9.55 -16.11
CA PHE A 422 1.51 10.06 -15.10
C PHE A 422 2.92 10.13 -15.66
N GLU A 423 3.83 10.77 -14.92
CA GLU A 423 5.22 11.05 -15.32
C GLU A 423 6.09 9.80 -15.52
N PHE A 424 5.51 8.60 -15.46
CA PHE A 424 6.19 7.32 -15.57
C PHE A 424 5.40 6.37 -16.46
N ASP A 425 6.12 5.54 -17.20
CA ASP A 425 5.58 4.46 -18.02
C ASP A 425 6.09 3.13 -17.47
N GLY A 426 5.16 2.32 -16.95
CA GLY A 426 5.45 1.00 -16.40
C GLY A 426 5.84 1.00 -14.92
N ARG A 427 6.75 0.09 -14.58
CA ARG A 427 7.12 -0.21 -13.19
C ARG A 427 8.25 0.70 -12.73
N ILE A 428 8.25 1.04 -11.45
CA ILE A 428 9.22 1.95 -10.85
C ILE A 428 10.21 1.16 -10.00
N ASN A 429 11.51 1.33 -10.23
CA ASN A 429 12.51 0.67 -9.40
C ASN A 429 12.44 1.14 -7.94
N THR A 430 12.84 0.27 -7.02
CA THR A 430 12.95 0.64 -5.60
C THR A 430 13.91 1.81 -5.46
N ALA A 431 13.44 2.93 -4.91
CA ALA A 431 14.27 4.11 -4.68
C ALA A 431 14.79 4.21 -3.24
N VAL A 432 14.22 3.42 -2.33
CA VAL A 432 14.52 3.41 -0.90
C VAL A 432 14.54 1.96 -0.42
N ALA A 433 15.70 1.49 0.05
CA ALA A 433 15.85 0.14 0.56
C ALA A 433 15.24 0.01 1.96
N SER A 434 14.95 -1.23 2.38
CA SER A 434 14.44 -1.55 3.72
C SER A 434 15.38 -1.07 4.84
N ALA A 435 16.70 -1.15 4.62
CA ALA A 435 17.72 -0.63 5.53
C ALA A 435 17.60 0.90 5.71
N ASP A 436 17.35 1.63 4.62
CA ASP A 436 17.17 3.08 4.65
C ASP A 436 15.93 3.42 5.48
N VAL A 437 14.79 2.74 5.26
CA VAL A 437 13.55 2.95 6.02
C VAL A 437 13.75 2.75 7.53
N ASN A 438 14.60 1.79 7.91
CA ASN A 438 14.92 1.55 9.31
C ASN A 438 15.73 2.71 9.92
N ALA A 439 16.63 3.32 9.15
CA ALA A 439 17.42 4.47 9.57
C ALA A 439 16.64 5.81 9.59
N LEU A 440 15.50 5.90 8.89
CA LEU A 440 14.72 7.14 8.83
C LEU A 440 14.16 7.57 10.19
N THR A 441 14.21 8.89 10.42
CA THR A 441 13.47 9.60 11.45
C THR A 441 12.14 10.13 10.89
N LEU A 442 11.19 10.49 11.77
CA LEU A 442 9.92 11.09 11.33
C LEU A 442 10.10 12.45 10.65
N LEU A 443 11.13 13.20 11.03
CA LEU A 443 11.42 14.51 10.44
C LEU A 443 11.87 14.39 8.98
N ASP A 444 12.50 13.28 8.62
CA ASP A 444 13.01 13.07 7.26
C ASP A 444 11.86 13.08 6.22
N PHE A 445 10.67 12.58 6.58
CA PHE A 445 9.48 12.61 5.70
C PHE A 445 9.00 14.03 5.36
N VAL A 446 9.38 15.03 6.15
CA VAL A 446 8.95 16.42 5.98
C VAL A 446 10.07 17.29 5.42
N ILE A 447 11.31 17.07 5.87
CA ILE A 447 12.45 17.94 5.56
C ILE A 447 13.20 17.45 4.31
N THR A 448 13.22 16.15 4.06
CA THR A 448 13.96 15.55 2.95
C THR A 448 13.02 15.16 1.81
N ASP A 449 13.60 14.80 0.65
CA ASP A 449 12.87 14.26 -0.48
C ASP A 449 12.49 12.78 -0.31
N ILE A 450 12.71 12.18 0.87
CA ILE A 450 12.48 10.76 1.08
C ILE A 450 11.03 10.34 0.82
N ALA A 451 10.04 11.18 1.16
CA ALA A 451 8.65 10.87 0.91
C ALA A 451 8.34 10.81 -0.60
N LEU A 452 9.00 11.66 -1.39
CA LEU A 452 8.92 11.65 -2.84
C LEU A 452 9.66 10.44 -3.44
N ARG A 453 10.82 10.08 -2.88
CA ARG A 453 11.58 8.88 -3.27
C ARG A 453 10.80 7.60 -2.97
N ILE A 454 10.18 7.50 -1.80
CA ILE A 454 9.29 6.38 -1.44
C ILE A 454 8.10 6.31 -2.41
N ASN A 455 7.65 7.45 -2.95
CA ASN A 455 6.63 7.54 -4.01
C ASN A 455 7.21 7.35 -5.42
N GLY A 456 8.36 6.68 -5.55
CA GLY A 456 8.97 6.38 -6.85
C GLY A 456 9.42 7.62 -7.64
N ASN A 457 9.64 8.76 -6.97
CA ASN A 457 9.94 10.05 -7.60
C ASN A 457 8.86 10.58 -8.56
N VAL A 458 7.62 10.09 -8.46
CA VAL A 458 6.50 10.56 -9.28
C VAL A 458 5.83 11.77 -8.64
N LYS A 459 6.10 12.98 -9.14
CA LYS A 459 5.65 14.22 -8.49
C LYS A 459 4.15 14.42 -8.60
N SER A 460 3.58 14.07 -9.75
CA SER A 460 2.12 14.17 -9.99
C SER A 460 1.32 13.33 -8.99
N MET A 461 1.69 12.06 -8.80
CA MET A 461 1.06 11.16 -7.85
C MET A 461 1.23 11.62 -6.40
N PHE A 462 2.46 12.01 -6.03
CA PHE A 462 2.75 12.59 -4.73
C PHE A 462 1.86 13.81 -4.43
N ALA A 463 1.71 14.71 -5.41
CA ALA A 463 0.85 15.89 -5.28
C ALA A 463 -0.63 15.53 -5.14
N ILE A 464 -1.14 14.53 -5.85
CA ILE A 464 -2.53 14.05 -5.72
C ILE A 464 -2.80 13.53 -4.31
N LYS A 465 -1.87 12.76 -3.73
CA LYS A 465 -2.01 12.27 -2.34
C LYS A 465 -2.09 13.42 -1.35
N LEU A 466 -1.16 14.37 -1.46
CA LEU A 466 -1.14 15.54 -0.57
C LEU A 466 -2.39 16.40 -0.74
N ALA A 467 -2.87 16.60 -1.96
CA ALA A 467 -4.09 17.33 -2.25
C ALA A 467 -5.31 16.62 -1.64
N ALA A 468 -5.42 15.30 -1.78
CA ALA A 468 -6.48 14.51 -1.18
C ALA A 468 -6.46 14.59 0.35
N LEU A 469 -5.30 14.51 0.99
CA LEU A 469 -5.17 14.71 2.44
C LEU A 469 -5.50 16.15 2.86
N ALA A 470 -5.03 17.16 2.12
CA ALA A 470 -5.29 18.57 2.39
C ALA A 470 -6.79 18.91 2.26
N LEU A 471 -7.52 18.28 1.33
CA LEU A 471 -8.97 18.43 1.21
C LEU A 471 -9.73 17.99 2.47
N ASN A 472 -9.22 17.00 3.21
CA ASN A 472 -9.79 16.62 4.51
C ASN A 472 -9.56 17.68 5.59
N ALA A 473 -8.50 18.48 5.46
CA ALA A 473 -8.21 19.60 6.36
C ALA A 473 -8.89 20.90 5.93
N LEU A 474 -9.34 21.03 4.68
CA LEU A 474 -9.99 22.23 4.15
C LEU A 474 -11.16 22.75 5.01
N PRO A 475 -12.04 21.91 5.60
CA PRO A 475 -13.08 22.39 6.51
C PRO A 475 -12.57 23.15 7.74
N LEU A 476 -11.33 22.92 8.16
CA LEU A 476 -10.68 23.65 9.26
C LEU A 476 -10.27 25.05 8.83
N PHE A 477 -9.71 25.20 7.62
CA PHE A 477 -9.22 26.47 7.10
C PHE A 477 -10.33 27.36 6.53
N CYS A 478 -11.29 26.76 5.82
CA CYS A 478 -12.38 27.50 5.20
C CYS A 478 -13.45 27.95 6.20
N GLY A 479 -13.30 27.66 7.49
CA GLY A 479 -14.20 28.12 8.55
C GLY A 479 -15.65 27.93 8.17
N ALA A 480 -15.98 26.79 7.55
CA ALA A 480 -17.27 26.52 6.96
C ALA A 480 -18.31 26.36 8.07
N THR A 481 -18.72 27.50 8.63
CA THR A 481 -20.00 27.76 9.26
C THR A 481 -21.07 27.57 8.19
N SER A 482 -21.28 26.33 7.78
CA SER A 482 -22.41 25.97 6.94
C SER A 482 -23.67 25.88 7.81
N THR A 483 -24.05 26.98 8.45
CA THR A 483 -25.46 27.37 8.61
C THR A 483 -25.53 28.88 8.84
N SER A 484 -26.24 29.54 7.92
CA SER A 484 -26.84 30.87 8.07
C SER A 484 -25.90 32.03 8.47
N ARG A 485 -25.20 32.57 7.47
CA ARG A 485 -24.55 33.90 7.53
C ARG A 485 -25.55 35.07 7.45
N LYS A 486 -26.87 34.84 7.51
CA LYS A 486 -27.88 35.91 7.38
C LYS A 486 -28.22 36.64 8.70
N SER A 487 -27.56 36.40 9.83
CA SER A 487 -27.94 37.05 11.11
C SER A 487 -26.82 37.56 12.02
N VAL A 488 -25.66 37.97 11.49
CA VAL A 488 -24.58 38.49 12.37
C VAL A 488 -24.03 39.82 11.87
N GLY A 489 -24.83 40.87 12.03
CA GLY A 489 -24.34 42.06 12.72
C GLY A 489 -24.78 41.96 14.18
N VAL A 490 -24.11 42.65 15.10
CA VAL A 490 -24.42 42.79 16.55
C VAL A 490 -23.58 41.92 17.50
N MET A 491 -22.46 42.55 17.89
CA MET A 491 -21.83 42.76 19.21
C MET A 491 -21.56 41.62 20.22
N SER A 492 -20.40 41.80 20.86
CA SER A 492 -19.62 40.94 21.77
C SER A 492 -20.09 41.04 23.23
N ALA A 493 -20.39 39.90 23.87
CA ALA A 493 -20.56 39.77 25.31
C ALA A 493 -20.00 38.41 25.80
N PRO A 494 -19.53 38.29 27.07
CA PRO A 494 -18.80 37.12 27.56
C PRO A 494 -19.69 35.89 27.87
N VAL A 495 -19.15 34.70 27.59
CA VAL A 495 -19.76 33.36 27.71
C VAL A 495 -20.13 33.00 29.16
N ARG A 496 -21.33 32.43 29.39
CA ARG A 496 -21.82 32.06 30.74
C ARG A 496 -21.39 30.65 31.16
N ASP A 497 -21.29 30.40 32.46
CA ASP A 497 -20.74 29.13 33.00
C ASP A 497 -21.59 27.88 32.70
N ILE A 498 -22.89 28.05 32.48
CA ILE A 498 -23.79 26.96 32.07
C ILE A 498 -23.44 26.49 30.64
N GLU A 499 -23.05 27.41 29.76
CA GLU A 499 -22.63 27.09 28.40
C GLU A 499 -21.30 26.35 28.39
N LYS A 500 -20.34 26.78 29.22
CA LYS A 500 -19.08 26.05 29.44
C LYS A 500 -19.32 24.64 29.98
N THR A 501 -20.28 24.47 30.90
CA THR A 501 -20.60 23.17 31.47
C THR A 501 -21.27 22.26 30.44
N LEU A 502 -22.18 22.80 29.61
CA LEU A 502 -22.83 22.05 28.54
C LEU A 502 -21.84 21.68 27.42
N GLU A 503 -20.93 22.59 27.07
CA GLU A 503 -19.81 22.33 26.16
C GLU A 503 -18.90 21.24 26.73
N THR A 504 -18.55 21.30 28.00
CA THR A 504 -17.71 20.29 28.65
C THR A 504 -18.40 18.92 28.68
N CYS A 505 -19.69 18.86 29.00
CA CYS A 505 -20.47 17.62 28.99
C CYS A 505 -20.59 17.04 27.57
N THR A 506 -20.89 17.88 26.57
CA THR A 506 -20.99 17.44 25.18
C THR A 506 -19.64 16.99 24.60
N CYS A 507 -18.53 17.62 24.99
CA CYS A 507 -17.17 17.15 24.69
C CYS A 507 -16.83 15.83 25.40
N CYS A 508 -17.31 15.61 26.63
CA CYS A 508 -17.08 14.35 27.35
C CYS A 508 -17.88 13.17 26.75
N SER A 509 -19.02 13.46 26.11
CA SER A 509 -19.87 12.47 25.45
C SER A 509 -19.61 12.33 23.94
N GLY A 510 -18.41 12.64 23.45
CA GLY A 510 -18.01 12.39 22.05
C GLY A 510 -18.34 13.51 21.07
N GLY A 511 -18.85 14.66 21.54
CA GLY A 511 -19.29 15.74 20.67
C GLY A 511 -20.55 15.37 19.89
N LEU A 512 -21.41 16.35 19.74
CA LEU A 512 -22.57 16.24 18.86
C LEU A 512 -22.06 16.62 17.48
N GLY A 513 -21.93 15.66 16.56
CA GLY A 513 -21.58 15.94 15.16
C GLY A 513 -22.56 16.92 14.50
N ARG A 514 -22.71 16.90 13.17
CA ARG A 514 -23.79 17.65 12.49
C ARG A 514 -25.21 17.14 12.83
N SER A 515 -25.41 16.59 14.02
CA SER A 515 -26.69 16.11 14.55
C SER A 515 -27.66 17.26 14.66
N SER A 516 -28.66 17.22 13.81
CA SER A 516 -29.88 18.00 13.89
C SER A 516 -30.71 17.36 15.01
N PHE A 517 -30.72 17.94 16.21
CA PHE A 517 -31.60 17.43 17.27
C PHE A 517 -33.02 17.91 16.97
N MET A 518 -33.85 17.02 16.42
CA MET A 518 -35.29 17.17 16.50
C MET A 518 -35.72 16.85 17.94
N TYR A 519 -36.13 17.88 18.69
CA TYR A 519 -36.89 17.69 19.92
C TYR A 519 -38.25 17.10 19.54
N GLU A 520 -38.40 15.80 19.74
CA GLU A 520 -39.70 15.14 19.63
C GLU A 520 -40.41 15.33 20.97
N LYS A 521 -41.54 16.04 20.92
CA LYS A 521 -42.35 16.32 22.10
C LYS A 521 -43.13 15.04 22.44
N PRO A 522 -43.11 14.53 23.68
CA PRO A 522 -44.00 13.43 24.04
C PRO A 522 -45.45 13.91 23.89
N THR A 523 -46.21 13.27 23.02
CA THR A 523 -47.65 13.48 22.90
C THR A 523 -48.32 12.92 24.14
N THR A 524 -48.44 13.72 25.19
CA THR A 524 -49.43 13.48 26.25
C THR A 524 -50.81 13.60 25.60
N ARG A 525 -51.42 12.46 25.29
CA ARG A 525 -52.86 12.37 24.99
C ARG A 525 -53.63 12.69 26.27
N LEU A 526 -53.90 13.97 26.50
CA LEU A 526 -55.01 14.36 27.37
C LEU A 526 -56.29 14.16 26.55
N ALA A 527 -57.06 13.15 26.94
CA ALA A 527 -58.40 12.94 26.45
C ALA A 527 -59.28 14.10 26.96
N SER A 528 -59.42 15.14 26.17
CA SER A 528 -60.51 16.09 26.29
C SER A 528 -61.11 16.27 24.90
N GLY A 529 -62.30 15.70 24.71
CA GLY A 529 -63.11 15.97 23.54
C GLY A 529 -63.51 17.43 23.57
N ASP A 530 -63.01 18.19 22.59
CA ASP A 530 -63.88 19.07 21.82
C ASP A 530 -63.22 19.43 20.48
N GLY A 531 -64.04 19.55 19.45
CA GLY A 531 -63.63 19.72 18.06
C GLY A 531 -63.03 21.11 17.81
N GLY A 532 -61.72 21.22 17.90
CA GLY A 532 -60.98 22.43 17.51
C GLY A 532 -59.62 22.07 16.93
N SER A 533 -59.42 22.41 15.64
CA SER A 533 -58.17 22.29 14.87
C SER A 533 -56.94 22.67 15.71
N SER A 534 -56.27 21.68 16.29
CA SER A 534 -55.10 21.89 17.14
C SER A 534 -53.85 21.98 16.25
N SER A 535 -53.30 23.18 16.18
CA SER A 535 -52.00 23.46 15.59
C SER A 535 -50.90 22.76 16.40
N TYR A 536 -50.24 21.77 15.79
CA TYR A 536 -49.06 21.12 16.37
C TYR A 536 -47.90 22.13 16.47
N PRO A 537 -47.25 22.28 17.64
CA PRO A 537 -46.11 23.19 17.79
C PRO A 537 -44.89 22.68 17.01
N ARG A 538 -44.24 23.61 16.31
CA ARG A 538 -43.04 23.44 15.47
C ARG A 538 -41.84 22.93 16.31
N ALA A 539 -41.17 21.88 15.86
CA ALA A 539 -39.85 21.50 16.36
C ALA A 539 -38.79 22.37 15.66
N LEU A 540 -37.97 23.09 16.44
CA LEU A 540 -36.82 23.83 15.91
C LEU A 540 -35.62 22.88 15.88
N VAL A 541 -35.05 22.66 14.69
CA VAL A 541 -33.87 21.83 14.51
C VAL A 541 -32.65 22.71 14.68
N LEU A 542 -31.92 22.54 15.79
CA LEU A 542 -30.70 23.28 16.08
C LEU A 542 -29.50 22.34 15.97
N SER A 543 -28.45 22.78 15.28
CA SER A 543 -27.17 22.07 15.28
C SER A 543 -26.44 22.29 16.62
N SER A 544 -25.50 21.42 16.97
CA SER A 544 -24.65 21.55 18.16
C SER A 544 -23.88 22.88 18.22
N TYR A 545 -23.51 23.42 17.06
CA TYR A 545 -22.93 24.75 16.89
C TYR A 545 -23.94 25.88 17.16
N GLU A 546 -25.22 25.68 16.81
CA GLU A 546 -26.28 26.65 17.11
C GLU A 546 -26.73 26.59 18.57
N LEU A 547 -26.61 25.45 19.24
CA LEU A 547 -26.89 25.31 20.67
C LEU A 547 -25.82 26.00 21.53
N THR A 548 -24.54 25.85 21.16
CA THR A 548 -23.42 26.61 21.76
C THR A 548 -23.50 28.09 21.42
N ARG A 549 -23.93 28.45 20.19
CA ARG A 549 -24.10 29.86 19.77
C ARG A 549 -25.36 30.53 20.32
N LEU A 550 -26.45 29.81 20.61
CA LEU A 550 -27.67 30.38 21.20
C LEU A 550 -27.48 30.81 22.65
N GLY A 551 -26.58 30.13 23.38
CA GLY A 551 -26.07 30.65 24.65
C GLY A 551 -25.42 32.02 24.49
N THR A 552 -24.69 32.22 23.40
CA THR A 552 -23.96 33.47 23.15
C THR A 552 -24.78 34.64 22.56
N LYS A 553 -26.07 34.50 22.18
CA LYS A 553 -26.69 35.48 21.23
C LYS A 553 -28.15 35.93 21.39
N HIS A 554 -28.80 35.88 22.57
CA HIS A 554 -30.15 36.48 22.68
C HIS A 554 -30.40 37.32 23.95
N GLU A 555 -30.47 38.64 23.77
CA GLU A 555 -31.19 39.55 24.67
C GLU A 555 -32.46 40.07 23.99
N ARG A 556 -33.55 39.32 24.14
CA ARG A 556 -34.90 39.79 24.48
C ARG A 556 -35.87 38.58 24.53
N PRO A 557 -36.57 38.33 25.65
CA PRO A 557 -37.59 37.30 25.71
C PRO A 557 -38.98 37.93 25.52
N SER A 558 -39.73 37.50 24.52
CA SER A 558 -41.19 37.64 24.58
C SER A 558 -41.98 36.38 24.26
N SER A 559 -41.34 35.28 23.83
CA SER A 559 -42.09 34.08 23.41
C SER A 559 -41.61 32.74 23.95
N PHE A 560 -40.54 32.68 24.77
CA PHE A 560 -40.06 31.44 25.38
C PHE A 560 -40.42 31.37 26.87
N ARG A 561 -41.23 30.37 27.24
CA ARG A 561 -41.48 30.00 28.64
C ARG A 561 -40.74 28.70 28.96
N VAL A 562 -40.04 28.70 30.08
CA VAL A 562 -39.42 27.53 30.72
C VAL A 562 -40.52 26.85 31.52
N VAL A 563 -40.79 25.59 31.22
CA VAL A 563 -41.76 24.78 31.98
C VAL A 563 -40.97 23.84 32.87
N LEU A 564 -41.08 24.03 34.17
CA LEU A 564 -40.53 23.11 35.15
C LEU A 564 -41.61 22.07 35.48
N VAL A 565 -41.31 20.81 35.22
CA VAL A 565 -42.22 19.71 35.52
C VAL A 565 -41.57 18.84 36.59
N HIS A 566 -42.25 18.71 37.72
CA HIS A 566 -41.88 17.74 38.74
C HIS A 566 -42.41 16.38 38.32
N VAL A 567 -41.49 15.43 38.09
CA VAL A 567 -41.87 14.07 37.77
C VAL A 567 -41.39 13.07 38.82
N ARG A 568 -42.20 12.05 39.06
CA ARG A 568 -41.86 10.85 39.84
C ARG A 568 -41.80 9.67 38.87
N PRO A 569 -40.77 8.82 38.95
CA PRO A 569 -40.75 7.60 38.16
C PRO A 569 -41.93 6.71 38.57
N ASN A 570 -42.71 6.30 37.58
CA ASN A 570 -43.78 5.33 37.68
C ASN A 570 -43.24 3.97 37.19
N VAL A 571 -43.49 2.92 37.95
CA VAL A 571 -42.90 1.60 37.77
C VAL A 571 -43.31 0.96 36.44
N ASP A 572 -44.49 1.31 35.93
CA ASP A 572 -45.09 0.62 34.78
C ASP A 572 -45.05 1.41 33.45
N ASP A 573 -44.85 2.74 33.47
CA ASP A 573 -45.00 3.56 32.24
C ASP A 573 -44.20 4.88 32.21
N GLY A 574 -43.02 4.91 32.85
CA GLY A 574 -42.07 6.02 32.74
C GLY A 574 -42.16 7.06 33.86
N TYR A 575 -42.56 8.31 33.57
CA TYR A 575 -42.53 9.42 34.53
C TYR A 575 -43.92 10.03 34.67
N GLU A 576 -44.46 10.07 35.89
CA GLU A 576 -45.72 10.73 36.21
C GLU A 576 -45.48 12.16 36.71
N ILE A 577 -46.28 13.11 36.22
CA ILE A 577 -46.23 14.51 36.65
C ILE A 577 -46.87 14.63 38.04
N VAL A 578 -46.04 14.90 39.05
CA VAL A 578 -46.48 14.95 40.47
C VAL A 578 -46.99 16.33 40.87
N ALA A 579 -46.69 17.37 40.09
CA ALA A 579 -47.13 18.73 40.35
C ALA A 579 -47.43 19.47 39.04
N PRO A 580 -48.41 20.40 39.03
CA PRO A 580 -48.75 21.16 37.85
C PRO A 580 -47.51 21.91 37.30
N PRO A 581 -47.34 21.97 35.97
CA PRO A 581 -46.15 22.57 35.38
C PRO A 581 -46.02 24.05 35.78
N ALA A 582 -44.87 24.44 36.31
CA ALA A 582 -44.59 25.83 36.63
C ALA A 582 -43.96 26.52 35.41
N TYR A 583 -44.56 27.64 34.99
CA TYR A 583 -44.11 28.39 33.82
C TYR A 583 -43.28 29.59 34.27
N TYR A 584 -41.99 29.55 33.99
CA TYR A 584 -41.06 30.63 34.25
C TYR A 584 -40.70 31.33 32.94
N ARG A 585 -40.43 32.63 32.99
CA ARG A 585 -39.73 33.28 31.89
C ARG A 585 -38.28 32.81 31.91
N LEU A 586 -37.61 32.76 30.76
CA LEU A 586 -36.20 32.31 30.67
C LEU A 586 -35.25 33.07 31.61
N ASN A 587 -35.62 34.29 32.02
CA ASN A 587 -34.89 35.16 32.95
C ASN A 587 -35.49 35.21 34.37
N ASP A 588 -36.39 34.30 34.74
CA ASP A 588 -36.98 34.30 36.08
C ASP A 588 -35.90 33.99 37.13
N SER A 589 -35.68 34.93 38.05
CA SER A 589 -34.71 34.78 39.15
C SER A 589 -34.90 33.51 39.97
N ARG A 590 -36.13 32.97 40.03
CA ARG A 590 -36.45 31.72 40.73
C ARG A 590 -35.80 30.50 40.10
N LEU A 591 -35.47 30.54 38.81
CA LEU A 591 -34.74 29.46 38.13
C LEU A 591 -33.31 29.29 38.66
N ARG A 592 -32.71 30.33 39.26
CA ARG A 592 -31.34 30.28 39.80
C ARG A 592 -31.21 29.45 41.07
N HIS A 593 -32.32 29.25 41.79
CA HIS A 593 -32.36 28.51 43.05
C HIS A 593 -32.85 27.06 42.89
N ILE A 594 -33.00 26.59 41.65
CA ILE A 594 -33.43 25.22 41.37
C ILE A 594 -32.20 24.31 41.44
N HIS A 595 -32.05 23.64 42.57
CA HIS A 595 -31.11 22.52 42.72
C HIS A 595 -31.75 21.24 42.14
N PHE A 596 -30.96 20.48 41.36
CA PHE A 596 -31.36 19.23 40.69
C PHE A 596 -31.15 18.03 41.58
#